data_AF-A0A2V8RCH9-F1
#
_entry.id   AF-A0A2V8RCH9-F1
#
_cell.length_a   1.000
_cell.length_b   1.000
_cell.length_c   1.000
_cell.angle_alpha   90.00
_cell.angle_beta   90.00
_cell.angle_gamma   90.00
#
_symmetry.space_group_name_H-M   'P 1'
#
loop_
_entity.id
_entity.type
_entity.pdbx_description
1 polymer ?
#
loop_
_entity_poly.entity_id
_entity_poly.type
_entity_poly.pdbx_seq_one_letter_code
_entity_poly.pdbx_strand_id
1 'polypeptide(L)'
;MHRIVSGTTHGLADTESFVGLLDRLPEHLPGVEGAFFRPGRELFVTRAPGRLDLMGGIADYSGALVLELPIAAAAHVALQLEEGDALTVVSLASDERAAPRRYEMSLADFVRAGEPVSYADARERFAADAARHWAAYVAGAFLVLMRERGYVFDRGARLLIRSEVPEGKGVSSSAALEVAVMRAVAAGYGINLSPRETALLCQRVENLVAGAPCGMMDQITAACGEADRLLALLCQPGELRESLRLPPELAVWGI
;
A
#
# COMPACT_ATOMS: atom_id res chain seq x y z
N MET A 1 -16.46 11.43 10.36
CA MET A 1 -15.38 12.37 10.73
C MET A 1 -14.10 11.74 10.20
N HIS A 2 -13.51 12.32 9.16
CA HIS A 2 -12.34 11.76 8.50
C HIS A 2 -11.10 12.06 9.33
N ARG A 3 -10.28 11.05 9.64
CA ARG A 3 -8.99 11.25 10.30
C ARG A 3 -7.87 11.04 9.30
N ILE A 4 -7.22 12.12 8.93
CA ILE A 4 -5.99 12.08 8.12
C ILE A 4 -4.87 11.63 9.05
N VAL A 5 -4.25 10.49 8.74
CA VAL A 5 -3.36 9.79 9.69
C VAL A 5 -1.91 10.25 9.60
N SER A 6 -1.50 10.76 8.44
CA SER A 6 -0.22 11.43 8.25
C SER A 6 -0.26 12.33 7.03
N GLY A 7 0.36 13.51 7.13
CA GLY A 7 0.45 14.51 6.06
C GLY A 7 -0.63 15.58 6.08
N THR A 8 -0.51 16.54 5.15
CA THR A 8 -1.49 17.60 4.89
C THR A 8 -2.24 17.28 3.60
N THR A 9 -3.55 17.54 3.53
CA THR A 9 -4.23 17.61 2.22
C THR A 9 -3.80 18.85 1.42
N HIS A 10 -3.20 19.85 2.08
CA HIS A 10 -2.74 21.07 1.42
C HIS A 10 -1.77 20.76 0.28
N GLY A 11 -2.20 21.10 -0.93
CA GLY A 11 -1.42 20.95 -2.16
C GLY A 11 -1.59 19.60 -2.87
N LEU A 12 -2.45 18.69 -2.40
CA LEU A 12 -2.66 17.36 -3.01
C LEU A 12 -4.10 17.21 -3.53
N ALA A 13 -4.35 17.73 -4.74
CA ALA A 13 -5.68 17.70 -5.38
C ALA A 13 -6.22 16.26 -5.60
N ASP A 14 -5.33 15.28 -5.79
CA ASP A 14 -5.69 13.86 -5.91
C ASP A 14 -6.30 13.30 -4.62
N THR A 15 -5.80 13.75 -3.46
CA THR A 15 -6.28 13.36 -2.13
C THR A 15 -7.63 14.01 -1.84
N GLU A 16 -7.81 15.28 -2.21
CA GLU A 16 -9.11 15.96 -2.12
C GLU A 16 -10.16 15.26 -2.99
N SER A 17 -9.78 14.86 -4.22
CA SER A 17 -10.64 14.07 -5.11
C SER A 17 -11.01 12.72 -4.50
N PHE A 18 -10.05 12.01 -3.89
CA PHE A 18 -10.31 10.74 -3.21
C PHE A 18 -11.25 10.91 -2.02
N VAL A 19 -11.03 11.89 -1.15
CA VAL A 19 -11.93 12.19 -0.01
C VAL A 19 -13.33 12.56 -0.50
N GLY A 20 -13.44 13.40 -1.54
CA GLY A 20 -14.73 13.74 -2.14
C GLY A 20 -15.41 12.54 -2.82
N LEU A 21 -14.66 11.52 -3.25
CA LEU A 21 -15.22 10.23 -3.68
C LEU A 21 -15.74 9.44 -2.48
N LEU A 22 -15.06 9.45 -1.32
CA LEU A 22 -15.56 8.77 -0.12
C LEU A 22 -16.90 9.34 0.36
N ASP A 23 -17.08 10.66 0.28
CA ASP A 23 -18.34 11.34 0.66
C ASP A 23 -19.50 11.02 -0.30
N ARG A 24 -19.17 10.66 -1.55
CA ARG A 24 -20.13 10.32 -2.61
C ARG A 24 -20.13 8.83 -2.94
N LEU A 25 -19.47 8.01 -2.13
CA LEU A 25 -19.45 6.56 -2.32
C LEU A 25 -20.90 6.12 -2.50
N PRO A 26 -21.22 5.44 -3.61
CA PRO A 26 -22.59 5.00 -3.81
C PRO A 26 -23.00 4.18 -2.59
N GLU A 27 -24.24 4.38 -2.12
CA GLU A 27 -24.81 3.56 -1.05
C GLU A 27 -24.73 2.07 -1.37
N HIS A 28 -24.56 1.74 -2.65
CA HIS A 28 -24.34 0.40 -3.17
C HIS A 28 -23.10 0.34 -4.05
N LEU A 29 -22.02 -0.23 -3.52
CA LEU A 29 -20.95 -0.77 -4.37
C LEU A 29 -21.44 -2.12 -4.91
N PRO A 30 -21.26 -2.45 -6.20
CA PRO A 30 -21.69 -3.71 -6.77
C PRO A 30 -21.27 -4.92 -5.92
N GLY A 31 -22.26 -5.70 -5.45
CA GLY A 31 -22.07 -6.86 -4.59
C GLY A 31 -21.98 -6.57 -3.09
N VAL A 32 -21.87 -5.31 -2.65
CA VAL A 32 -21.95 -4.92 -1.24
C VAL A 32 -23.38 -4.49 -0.92
N GLU A 33 -24.02 -5.18 0.00
CA GLU A 33 -25.34 -4.79 0.49
C GLU A 33 -25.21 -3.60 1.45
N GLY A 34 -25.91 -2.51 1.13
CA GLY A 34 -25.90 -1.29 1.92
C GLY A 34 -24.55 -0.54 1.91
N ALA A 35 -24.43 0.45 2.79
CA ALA A 35 -23.28 1.33 2.84
C ALA A 35 -21.99 0.56 3.18
N PHE A 36 -20.98 0.69 2.31
CA PHE A 36 -19.69 0.02 2.50
C PHE A 36 -18.98 0.46 3.79
N PHE A 37 -18.94 1.77 4.04
CA PHE A 37 -18.47 2.31 5.32
C PHE A 37 -19.65 2.67 6.21
N ARG A 38 -19.55 2.30 7.50
CA ARG A 38 -20.54 2.62 8.52
C ARG A 38 -20.45 4.13 8.85
N PRO A 39 -21.55 4.89 8.71
CA PRO A 39 -21.58 6.30 9.07
C PRO A 39 -21.23 6.53 10.54
N GLY A 40 -20.59 7.67 10.84
CA GLY A 40 -20.25 8.06 12.21
C GLY A 40 -19.05 7.35 12.83
N ARG A 41 -18.45 6.36 12.15
CA ARG A 41 -17.19 5.73 12.58
C ARG A 41 -15.98 6.42 11.95
N GLU A 42 -14.81 6.26 12.56
CA GLU A 42 -13.55 6.80 12.04
C GLU A 42 -13.20 6.15 10.69
N LEU A 43 -12.66 6.97 9.79
CA LEU A 43 -12.06 6.56 8.53
C LEU A 43 -10.61 7.03 8.50
N PHE A 44 -9.71 6.10 8.21
CA PHE A 44 -8.28 6.31 8.10
C PHE A 44 -7.92 6.40 6.62
N VAL A 45 -7.52 7.58 6.15
CA VAL A 45 -7.16 7.80 4.74
C VAL A 45 -5.65 7.95 4.61
N THR A 46 -5.05 7.18 3.70
CA THR A 46 -3.62 7.19 3.43
C THR A 46 -3.34 7.26 1.94
N ARG A 47 -2.11 7.66 1.62
CA ARG A 47 -1.60 7.83 0.26
C ARG A 47 -0.15 7.35 0.20
N ALA A 48 0.24 6.72 -0.90
CA ALA A 48 1.64 6.51 -1.23
C ALA A 48 1.86 6.64 -2.75
N PRO A 49 2.91 7.36 -3.18
CA PRO A 49 3.20 7.58 -4.59
C PRO A 49 3.82 6.33 -5.23
N GLY A 50 3.70 6.23 -6.56
CA GLY A 50 4.64 5.43 -7.35
C GLY A 50 6.03 6.08 -7.40
N ARG A 51 6.90 5.55 -8.26
CA ARG A 51 8.26 6.09 -8.41
C ARG A 51 8.80 5.98 -9.83
N LEU A 52 9.70 6.89 -10.17
CA LEU A 52 10.52 6.87 -11.35
C LEU A 52 11.95 6.52 -10.96
N ASP A 53 12.50 5.50 -11.61
CA ASP A 53 13.90 5.09 -11.48
C ASP A 53 14.75 5.91 -12.45
N LEU A 54 15.58 6.81 -11.92
CA LEU A 54 16.51 7.60 -12.71
C LEU A 54 17.85 6.88 -12.88
N MET A 55 18.27 6.14 -11.85
CA MET A 55 19.52 5.42 -11.84
C MET A 55 19.43 4.32 -10.78
N GLY A 56 19.47 3.08 -11.21
CA GLY A 56 19.44 1.95 -10.29
C GLY A 56 19.07 0.70 -11.02
N GLY A 57 17.96 0.74 -11.76
CA GLY A 57 17.46 -0.39 -12.53
C GLY A 57 17.41 -1.65 -11.68
N ILE A 58 17.87 -2.73 -12.29
CA ILE A 58 18.02 -4.03 -11.65
C ILE A 58 19.21 -4.10 -10.67
N ALA A 59 19.95 -3.01 -10.42
CA ALA A 59 21.13 -3.08 -9.55
C ALA A 59 20.77 -3.03 -8.05
N ASP A 60 19.51 -2.77 -7.71
CA ASP A 60 19.03 -2.66 -6.32
C ASP A 60 19.32 -3.94 -5.51
N TYR A 61 19.08 -5.13 -6.08
CA TYR A 61 19.35 -6.42 -5.42
C TYR A 61 20.83 -6.75 -5.28
N SER A 62 21.71 -6.05 -6.00
CA SER A 62 23.17 -6.23 -5.93
C SER A 62 23.87 -5.28 -4.96
N GLY A 63 23.10 -4.42 -4.28
CA GLY A 63 23.61 -3.49 -3.27
C GLY A 63 24.09 -2.15 -3.82
N ALA A 64 23.74 -1.80 -5.06
CA ALA A 64 24.14 -0.55 -5.68
C ALA A 64 23.52 0.69 -5.00
N LEU A 65 24.08 1.85 -5.31
CA LEU A 65 23.43 3.14 -5.07
C LEU A 65 22.36 3.35 -6.13
N VAL A 66 21.14 3.63 -5.70
CA VAL A 66 20.01 3.97 -6.56
C VAL A 66 19.50 5.39 -6.30
N LEU A 67 18.91 6.01 -7.31
CA LEU A 67 18.38 7.37 -7.31
C LEU A 67 16.94 7.35 -7.85
N GLU A 68 16.01 7.52 -6.93
CA GLU A 68 14.58 7.38 -7.20
C GLU A 68 13.84 8.69 -7.00
N LEU A 69 12.83 8.94 -7.82
CA LEU A 69 11.97 10.11 -7.71
C LEU A 69 10.51 9.67 -7.48
N PRO A 70 9.87 10.06 -6.37
CA PRO A 70 8.43 9.85 -6.21
C PRO A 70 7.66 10.59 -7.32
N ILE A 71 6.68 9.91 -7.93
CA ILE A 71 5.82 10.54 -8.95
C ILE A 71 4.54 11.10 -8.32
N ALA A 72 3.86 11.98 -9.06
CA ALA A 72 2.58 12.53 -8.62
C ALA A 72 1.49 11.45 -8.50
N ALA A 73 1.44 10.48 -9.41
CA ALA A 73 0.47 9.39 -9.35
C ALA A 73 0.65 8.55 -8.07
N ALA A 74 -0.46 8.23 -7.41
CA ALA A 74 -0.44 7.55 -6.11
C ALA A 74 -1.56 6.53 -5.95
N ALA A 75 -1.34 5.62 -5.01
CA ALA A 75 -2.37 4.76 -4.45
C ALA A 75 -2.95 5.41 -3.19
N HIS A 76 -4.27 5.45 -3.10
CA HIS A 76 -5.03 5.89 -1.95
C HIS A 76 -5.79 4.73 -1.33
N VAL A 77 -5.80 4.70 0.00
CA VAL A 77 -6.52 3.69 0.77
C VAL A 77 -7.36 4.40 1.83
N ALA A 78 -8.65 4.05 1.90
CA ALA A 78 -9.50 4.35 3.04
C ALA A 78 -9.74 3.06 3.82
N LEU A 79 -9.49 3.09 5.12
CA LEU A 79 -9.72 1.97 6.02
C LEU A 79 -10.72 2.35 7.11
N GLN A 80 -11.67 1.47 7.38
CA GLN A 80 -12.53 1.50 8.56
C GLN A 80 -12.41 0.18 9.30
N LEU A 81 -12.25 0.23 10.62
CA LEU A 81 -12.28 -0.97 11.45
C LEU A 81 -13.68 -1.58 11.46
N GLU A 82 -13.73 -2.91 11.39
CA GLU A 82 -14.95 -3.71 11.38
C GLU A 82 -15.01 -4.58 12.64
N GLU A 83 -16.22 -4.75 13.20
CA GLU A 83 -16.44 -5.70 14.30
C GLU A 83 -16.28 -7.15 13.83
N GLY A 84 -15.76 -8.02 14.68
CA GLY A 84 -15.41 -9.39 14.29
C GLY A 84 -14.04 -9.43 13.63
N ASP A 85 -13.81 -10.38 12.73
CA ASP A 85 -12.50 -10.66 12.12
C ASP A 85 -12.51 -10.53 10.59
N ALA A 86 -13.61 -10.05 9.99
CA ALA A 86 -13.76 -9.95 8.55
C ALA A 86 -12.83 -8.89 7.95
N LEU A 87 -12.08 -9.27 6.91
CA LEU A 87 -11.32 -8.38 6.05
C LEU A 87 -12.05 -8.28 4.70
N THR A 88 -12.63 -7.11 4.42
CA THR A 88 -13.24 -6.82 3.12
C THR A 88 -12.43 -5.77 2.38
N VAL A 89 -12.02 -6.07 1.16
CA VAL A 89 -11.23 -5.18 0.31
C VAL A 89 -11.97 -4.91 -0.99
N VAL A 90 -12.13 -3.64 -1.35
CA VAL A 90 -12.64 -3.20 -2.64
C VAL A 90 -11.59 -2.32 -3.33
N SER A 91 -11.18 -2.70 -4.53
CA SER A 91 -10.31 -1.92 -5.40
C SER A 91 -11.12 -1.37 -6.56
N LEU A 92 -11.25 -0.04 -6.59
CA LEU A 92 -11.85 0.68 -7.71
C LEU A 92 -10.91 0.64 -8.90
N ALA A 93 -11.46 0.41 -10.09
CA ALA A 93 -10.71 0.51 -11.33
C ALA A 93 -10.40 1.97 -11.66
N SER A 94 -9.33 2.19 -12.42
CA SER A 94 -8.98 3.52 -12.94
C SER A 94 -10.04 4.04 -13.93
N ASP A 95 -10.65 3.12 -14.69
CA ASP A 95 -11.83 3.39 -15.51
C ASP A 95 -13.09 3.24 -14.65
N GLU A 96 -13.83 4.33 -14.45
CA GLU A 96 -15.07 4.37 -13.66
C GLU A 96 -16.18 3.46 -14.23
N ARG A 97 -16.06 3.02 -15.50
CA ARG A 97 -17.00 2.08 -16.12
C ARG A 97 -16.68 0.62 -15.82
N ALA A 98 -15.45 0.33 -15.40
CA ALA A 98 -15.04 -1.03 -15.08
C ALA A 98 -15.55 -1.43 -13.69
N ALA A 99 -15.94 -2.70 -13.56
CA ALA A 99 -16.41 -3.23 -12.29
C ALA A 99 -15.27 -3.23 -11.25
N PRO A 100 -15.54 -2.88 -9.98
CA PRO A 100 -14.53 -2.93 -8.94
C PRO A 100 -14.10 -4.38 -8.66
N ARG A 101 -12.84 -4.57 -8.31
CA ARG A 101 -12.33 -5.85 -7.78
C ARG A 101 -12.68 -5.94 -6.30
N ARG A 102 -13.11 -7.11 -5.84
CA ARG A 102 -13.42 -7.36 -4.42
C ARG A 102 -12.72 -8.61 -3.93
N TYR A 103 -12.32 -8.57 -2.67
CA TYR A 103 -11.78 -9.72 -1.95
C TYR A 103 -12.27 -9.73 -0.51
N GLU A 104 -12.60 -10.91 0.00
CA GLU A 104 -13.02 -11.10 1.39
C GLU A 104 -12.36 -12.33 1.98
N MET A 105 -11.96 -12.21 3.24
CA MET A 105 -11.47 -13.32 4.06
C MET A 105 -11.71 -13.02 5.54
N SER A 106 -11.58 -14.04 6.40
CA SER A 106 -11.44 -13.83 7.84
C SER A 106 -9.95 -13.64 8.19
N LEU A 107 -9.62 -12.73 9.11
CA LEU A 107 -8.26 -12.63 9.65
C LEU A 107 -7.84 -13.88 10.44
N ALA A 108 -8.79 -14.65 10.98
CA ALA A 108 -8.52 -15.93 11.62
C ALA A 108 -7.97 -16.97 10.64
N ASP A 109 -8.20 -16.82 9.34
CA ASP A 109 -7.58 -17.67 8.32
C ASP A 109 -6.05 -17.57 8.29
N PHE A 110 -5.49 -16.47 8.79
CA PHE A 110 -4.05 -16.31 8.95
C PHE A 110 -3.53 -16.91 10.26
N VAL A 111 -4.37 -17.54 11.08
CA VAL A 111 -3.98 -18.13 12.36
C VAL A 111 -4.27 -19.63 12.34
N ARG A 112 -3.26 -20.44 12.65
CA ARG A 112 -3.39 -21.90 12.76
C ARG A 112 -2.74 -22.37 14.05
N ALA A 113 -3.52 -23.02 14.90
CA ALA A 113 -3.10 -23.46 16.24
C ALA A 113 -2.55 -22.33 17.12
N GLY A 114 -3.14 -21.13 17.03
CA GLY A 114 -2.76 -19.95 17.83
C GLY A 114 -1.57 -19.15 17.27
N GLU A 115 -0.96 -19.60 16.17
CA GLU A 115 0.20 -18.97 15.56
C GLU A 115 -0.12 -18.46 14.15
N PRO A 116 0.54 -17.39 13.66
CA PRO A 116 0.38 -16.95 12.29
C PRO A 116 0.85 -18.02 11.30
N VAL A 117 0.09 -18.26 10.23
CA VAL A 117 0.43 -19.21 9.16
C VAL A 117 1.78 -18.87 8.52
N SER A 118 2.39 -19.84 7.85
CA SER A 118 3.66 -19.62 7.16
C SER A 118 3.47 -18.69 5.95
N TYR A 119 4.54 -17.99 5.54
CA TYR A 119 4.50 -17.21 4.30
C TYR A 119 4.26 -18.10 3.06
N ALA A 120 4.76 -19.35 3.08
CA ALA A 120 4.52 -20.30 2.01
C ALA A 120 3.03 -20.70 1.91
N ASP A 121 2.37 -20.96 3.04
CA ASP A 121 0.94 -21.29 3.10
C ASP A 121 0.10 -20.13 2.55
N ALA A 122 0.45 -18.89 2.92
CA ALA A 122 -0.24 -17.70 2.44
C ALA A 122 -0.02 -17.48 0.94
N ARG A 123 1.22 -17.63 0.47
CA ARG A 123 1.55 -17.53 -0.97
C ARG A 123 0.79 -18.55 -1.79
N GLU A 124 0.74 -19.80 -1.35
CA GLU A 124 -0.02 -20.87 -2.03
C GLU A 124 -1.51 -20.52 -2.10
N ARG A 125 -2.10 -20.06 -1.00
CA ARG A 125 -3.50 -19.60 -0.95
C ARG A 125 -3.77 -18.51 -1.98
N PHE A 126 -2.94 -17.47 -2.06
CA PHE A 126 -3.16 -16.36 -3.00
C PHE A 126 -2.80 -16.73 -4.44
N ALA A 127 -1.95 -17.74 -4.66
CA ALA A 127 -1.62 -18.24 -6.00
C ALA A 127 -2.70 -19.18 -6.57
N ALA A 128 -3.58 -19.74 -5.73
CA ALA A 128 -4.61 -20.69 -6.16
C ALA A 128 -5.68 -20.08 -7.09
N ASP A 129 -5.92 -18.77 -7.01
CA ASP A 129 -6.82 -18.05 -7.90
C ASP A 129 -6.14 -16.78 -8.44
N ALA A 130 -5.73 -16.85 -9.70
CA ALA A 130 -5.07 -15.74 -10.39
C ALA A 130 -5.90 -14.44 -10.37
N ALA A 131 -7.23 -14.53 -10.38
CA ALA A 131 -8.11 -13.36 -10.33
C ALA A 131 -8.12 -12.68 -8.94
N ARG A 132 -7.70 -13.39 -7.89
CA ARG A 132 -7.62 -12.90 -6.51
C ARG A 132 -6.19 -12.65 -6.03
N HIS A 133 -5.19 -12.97 -6.84
CA HIS A 133 -3.79 -12.85 -6.47
C HIS A 133 -3.39 -11.42 -6.02
N TRP A 134 -4.00 -10.39 -6.60
CA TRP A 134 -3.80 -8.99 -6.20
C TRP A 134 -4.10 -8.72 -4.72
N ALA A 135 -4.95 -9.53 -4.08
CA ALA A 135 -5.26 -9.38 -2.66
C ALA A 135 -4.07 -9.72 -1.75
N ALA A 136 -3.06 -10.45 -2.25
CA ALA A 136 -1.83 -10.74 -1.51
C ALA A 136 -1.10 -9.46 -1.06
N TYR A 137 -1.06 -8.44 -1.93
CA TYR A 137 -0.45 -7.13 -1.67
C TYR A 137 -1.17 -6.34 -0.57
N VAL A 138 -2.44 -6.70 -0.28
CA VAL A 138 -3.28 -6.01 0.71
C VAL A 138 -3.37 -6.82 2.00
N ALA A 139 -3.89 -8.04 1.92
CA ALA A 139 -4.07 -8.93 3.06
C ALA A 139 -2.72 -9.39 3.64
N GLY A 140 -1.67 -9.47 2.83
CA GLY A 140 -0.33 -9.79 3.28
C GLY A 140 0.22 -8.81 4.31
N ALA A 141 -0.21 -7.55 4.32
CA ALA A 141 0.18 -6.57 5.34
C ALA A 141 -0.21 -7.04 6.75
N PHE A 142 -1.40 -7.63 6.91
CA PHE A 142 -1.86 -8.18 8.19
C PHE A 142 -0.98 -9.36 8.62
N LEU A 143 -0.74 -10.31 7.73
CA LEU A 143 0.11 -11.48 8.03
C LEU A 143 1.54 -11.07 8.38
N VAL A 144 2.14 -10.13 7.64
CA VAL A 144 3.48 -9.63 7.92
C VAL A 144 3.54 -8.93 9.28
N LEU A 145 2.53 -8.14 9.65
CA LEU A 145 2.46 -7.53 10.98
C LEU A 145 2.30 -8.57 12.11
N MET A 146 1.50 -9.62 11.89
CA MET A 146 1.40 -10.73 12.83
C MET A 146 2.76 -11.43 13.03
N ARG A 147 3.49 -11.72 11.94
CA ARG A 147 4.74 -12.49 11.99
C ARG A 147 5.95 -11.68 12.45
N GLU A 148 6.10 -10.46 11.95
CA GLU A 148 7.30 -9.64 12.17
C GLU A 148 7.20 -8.72 13.39
N ARG A 149 5.96 -8.37 13.79
CA ARG A 149 5.70 -7.48 14.93
C ARG A 149 4.90 -8.15 16.05
N GLY A 150 4.50 -9.41 15.89
CA GLY A 150 3.71 -10.13 16.90
C GLY A 150 2.31 -9.52 17.12
N TYR A 151 1.80 -8.76 16.14
CA TYR A 151 0.55 -8.04 16.32
C TYR A 151 -0.64 -8.99 16.24
N VAL A 152 -1.56 -8.89 17.20
CA VAL A 152 -2.80 -9.66 17.22
C VAL A 152 -3.95 -8.72 16.88
N PHE A 153 -4.65 -9.00 15.78
CA PHE A 153 -5.79 -8.21 15.34
C PHE A 153 -7.06 -8.66 16.07
N ASP A 154 -7.65 -7.77 16.85
CA ASP A 154 -8.89 -7.99 17.62
C ASP A 154 -10.16 -7.62 16.85
N ARG A 155 -9.99 -6.99 15.69
CA ARG A 155 -11.03 -6.45 14.81
C ARG A 155 -10.66 -6.66 13.35
N GLY A 156 -11.68 -6.82 12.52
CA GLY A 156 -11.58 -6.83 11.08
C GLY A 156 -11.39 -5.43 10.49
N ALA A 157 -11.37 -5.35 9.17
CA ALA A 157 -11.25 -4.07 8.46
C ALA A 157 -11.97 -4.10 7.11
N ARG A 158 -12.50 -2.93 6.73
CA ARG A 158 -12.97 -2.63 5.38
C ARG A 158 -12.00 -1.67 4.72
N LEU A 159 -11.51 -2.02 3.54
CA LEU A 159 -10.56 -1.21 2.78
C LEU A 159 -11.16 -0.85 1.42
N LEU A 160 -11.12 0.43 1.07
CA LEU A 160 -11.37 0.91 -0.29
C LEU A 160 -10.06 1.43 -0.87
N ILE A 161 -9.71 0.97 -2.05
CA ILE A 161 -8.48 1.30 -2.77
C ILE A 161 -8.84 2.02 -4.06
N ARG A 162 -8.16 3.13 -4.35
CA ARG A 162 -8.09 3.75 -5.68
C ARG A 162 -6.63 4.02 -6.00
N SER A 163 -6.17 3.66 -7.18
CA SER A 163 -4.80 3.95 -7.62
C SER A 163 -4.80 4.59 -8.99
N GLU A 164 -4.09 5.70 -9.10
CA GLU A 164 -3.78 6.36 -10.36
C GLU A 164 -2.38 5.97 -10.87
N VAL A 165 -1.62 5.18 -10.09
CA VAL A 165 -0.32 4.64 -10.53
C VAL A 165 -0.56 3.61 -11.64
N PRO A 166 -0.01 3.80 -12.85
CA PRO A 166 -0.19 2.87 -13.95
C PRO A 166 0.28 1.44 -13.60
N GLU A 167 -0.63 0.48 -13.64
CA GLU A 167 -0.31 -0.94 -13.40
C GLU A 167 0.60 -1.49 -14.51
N GLY A 168 1.67 -2.21 -14.12
CA GLY A 168 2.54 -2.91 -15.06
C GLY A 168 3.39 -2.02 -15.96
N LYS A 169 3.55 -0.73 -15.64
CA LYS A 169 4.38 0.23 -16.41
C LYS A 169 5.77 0.47 -15.80
N GLY A 170 6.18 -0.35 -14.83
CA GLY A 170 7.49 -0.21 -14.20
C GLY A 170 7.62 1.00 -13.28
N VAL A 171 6.50 1.60 -12.85
CA VAL A 171 6.44 2.77 -11.94
C VAL A 171 5.97 2.43 -10.52
N SER A 172 6.13 1.15 -10.15
CA SER A 172 5.90 0.62 -8.79
C SER A 172 4.49 0.77 -8.25
N SER A 173 3.48 0.39 -9.05
CA SER A 173 2.08 0.34 -8.59
C SER A 173 1.88 -0.61 -7.41
N SER A 174 2.63 -1.72 -7.32
CA SER A 174 2.57 -2.67 -6.19
C SER A 174 3.10 -2.02 -4.91
N ALA A 175 4.32 -1.49 -4.92
CA ALA A 175 4.90 -0.84 -3.75
C ALA A 175 4.07 0.37 -3.25
N ALA A 176 3.53 1.18 -4.17
CA ALA A 176 2.62 2.27 -3.81
C ALA A 176 1.38 1.72 -3.07
N LEU A 177 0.76 0.66 -3.60
CA LEU A 177 -0.39 0.02 -2.95
C LEU A 177 -0.02 -0.53 -1.57
N GLU A 178 1.07 -1.30 -1.47
CA GLU A 178 1.50 -1.92 -0.22
C GLU A 178 1.79 -0.89 0.86
N VAL A 179 2.50 0.19 0.52
CA VAL A 179 2.83 1.26 1.49
C VAL A 179 1.57 2.00 1.93
N ALA A 180 0.65 2.29 1.00
CA ALA A 180 -0.62 2.93 1.35
C ALA A 180 -1.47 2.04 2.28
N VAL A 181 -1.55 0.74 1.98
CA VAL A 181 -2.25 -0.26 2.82
C VAL A 181 -1.59 -0.39 4.18
N MET A 182 -0.27 -0.61 4.24
CA MET A 182 0.46 -0.77 5.50
C MET A 182 0.30 0.45 6.40
N ARG A 183 0.34 1.66 5.83
CA ARG A 183 0.04 2.90 6.56
C ARG A 183 -1.40 2.94 7.07
N ALA A 184 -2.38 2.52 6.27
CA ALA A 184 -3.79 2.52 6.68
C ALA A 184 -4.06 1.50 7.79
N VAL A 185 -3.44 0.32 7.71
CA VAL A 185 -3.51 -0.71 8.75
C VAL A 185 -2.82 -0.21 10.02
N ALA A 186 -1.60 0.30 9.92
CA ALA A 186 -0.88 0.84 11.07
C ALA A 186 -1.66 1.98 11.75
N ALA A 187 -2.26 2.86 10.96
CA ALA A 187 -3.15 3.91 11.41
C ALA A 187 -4.37 3.39 12.19
N GLY A 188 -5.15 2.51 11.55
CA GLY A 188 -6.41 2.03 12.10
C GLY A 188 -6.23 1.24 13.38
N TYR A 189 -5.15 0.46 13.46
CA TYR A 189 -4.85 -0.39 14.61
C TYR A 189 -3.90 0.28 15.63
N GLY A 190 -3.47 1.53 15.41
CA GLY A 190 -2.60 2.25 16.34
C GLY A 190 -1.17 1.68 16.44
N ILE A 191 -0.66 1.11 15.36
CA ILE A 191 0.68 0.52 15.27
C ILE A 191 1.67 1.61 14.86
N ASN A 192 2.71 1.82 15.67
CA ASN A 192 3.78 2.75 15.34
C ASN A 192 4.82 2.09 14.42
N LEU A 193 4.91 2.59 13.19
CA LEU A 193 5.90 2.22 12.19
C LEU A 193 6.62 3.48 11.69
N SER A 194 7.95 3.47 11.68
CA SER A 194 8.71 4.46 10.92
C SER A 194 8.56 4.23 9.41
N PRO A 195 8.76 5.26 8.56
CA PRO A 195 8.69 5.10 7.11
C PRO A 195 9.59 3.98 6.57
N ARG A 196 10.80 3.85 7.10
CA ARG A 196 11.73 2.78 6.71
C ARG A 196 11.22 1.40 7.13
N GLU A 197 10.69 1.25 8.34
CA GLU A 197 10.09 -0.01 8.76
C GLU A 197 8.88 -0.38 7.89
N THR A 198 8.01 0.60 7.56
CA THR A 198 6.89 0.39 6.64
C THR A 198 7.40 -0.18 5.32
N ALA A 199 8.41 0.44 4.70
CA ALA A 199 8.98 -0.04 3.45
C ALA A 199 9.49 -1.48 3.52
N LEU A 200 10.24 -1.84 4.57
CA LEU A 200 10.80 -3.18 4.73
C LEU A 200 9.72 -4.25 4.97
N LEU A 201 8.65 -3.90 5.69
CA LEU A 201 7.51 -4.79 5.87
C LEU A 201 6.73 -4.96 4.56
N CYS A 202 6.55 -3.89 3.78
CA CYS A 202 5.95 -3.97 2.44
C CYS A 202 6.79 -4.85 1.50
N GLN A 203 8.11 -4.68 1.49
CA GLN A 203 9.01 -5.55 0.70
C GLN A 203 8.82 -7.03 1.06
N ARG A 204 8.57 -7.36 2.34
CA ARG A 204 8.26 -8.73 2.78
C ARG A 204 6.89 -9.20 2.28
N VAL A 205 5.89 -8.33 2.24
CA VAL A 205 4.59 -8.64 1.61
C VAL A 205 4.82 -9.05 0.15
N GLU A 206 5.54 -8.25 -0.62
CA GLU A 206 5.79 -8.48 -2.04
C GLU A 206 6.54 -9.81 -2.26
N ASN A 207 7.67 -9.98 -1.57
CA ASN A 207 8.55 -11.13 -1.76
C ASN A 207 7.96 -12.44 -1.20
N LEU A 208 7.37 -12.40 0.00
CA LEU A 208 7.04 -13.61 0.75
C LEU A 208 5.57 -14.00 0.65
N VAL A 209 4.66 -13.04 0.43
CA VAL A 209 3.22 -13.32 0.31
C VAL A 209 2.77 -13.28 -1.15
N ALA A 210 3.01 -12.17 -1.87
CA ALA A 210 2.70 -12.09 -3.30
C ALA A 210 3.63 -12.98 -4.14
N GLY A 211 4.84 -13.25 -3.66
CA GLY A 211 5.80 -14.10 -4.35
C GLY A 211 6.46 -13.42 -5.54
N ALA A 212 6.49 -12.08 -5.55
CA ALA A 212 7.15 -11.25 -6.54
C ALA A 212 8.52 -10.82 -6.00
N PRO A 213 9.63 -11.42 -6.46
CA PRO A 213 10.94 -11.11 -5.94
C PRO A 213 11.36 -9.68 -6.35
N CYS A 214 11.69 -8.85 -5.37
CA CYS A 214 12.12 -7.46 -5.57
C CYS A 214 13.13 -7.01 -4.50
N GLY A 215 13.96 -6.02 -4.85
CA GLY A 215 14.74 -5.29 -3.85
C GLY A 215 13.86 -4.30 -3.07
N MET A 216 14.50 -3.37 -2.35
CA MET A 216 13.79 -2.46 -1.43
C MET A 216 13.53 -1.07 -2.00
N MET A 217 14.04 -0.80 -3.20
CA MET A 217 14.06 0.52 -3.82
C MET A 217 12.67 1.13 -3.94
N ASP A 218 11.73 0.34 -4.45
CA ASP A 218 10.35 0.77 -4.73
C ASP A 218 9.61 1.15 -3.43
N GLN A 219 9.64 0.27 -2.43
CA GLN A 219 8.93 0.48 -1.16
C GLN A 219 9.59 1.59 -0.34
N ILE A 220 10.92 1.68 -0.36
CA ILE A 220 11.65 2.76 0.31
C ILE A 220 11.29 4.10 -0.34
N THR A 221 11.20 4.17 -1.66
CA THR A 221 10.82 5.42 -2.34
C THR A 221 9.39 5.82 -2.04
N ALA A 222 8.45 4.88 -2.11
CA ALA A 222 7.05 5.13 -1.79
C ALA A 222 6.84 5.54 -0.31
N ALA A 223 7.66 5.04 0.61
CA ALA A 223 7.52 5.33 2.03
C ALA A 223 8.33 6.56 2.51
N CYS A 224 9.54 6.77 2.01
CA CYS A 224 10.50 7.75 2.51
C CYS A 224 10.75 8.91 1.55
N GLY A 225 10.27 8.83 0.30
CA GLY A 225 10.48 9.85 -0.71
C GLY A 225 9.84 11.19 -0.34
N GLU A 226 10.49 12.26 -0.78
CA GLU A 226 10.04 13.64 -0.62
C GLU A 226 9.65 14.23 -1.98
N ALA A 227 8.67 15.12 -1.99
CA ALA A 227 8.32 15.86 -3.21
C ALA A 227 9.53 16.65 -3.74
N ASP A 228 9.71 16.62 -5.06
CA ASP A 228 10.75 17.35 -5.79
C ASP A 228 12.19 17.04 -5.35
N ARG A 229 12.41 15.85 -4.76
CA ARG A 229 13.72 15.40 -4.29
C ARG A 229 14.01 13.97 -4.72
N LEU A 230 15.22 13.76 -5.22
CA LEU A 230 15.77 12.45 -5.50
C LEU A 230 16.17 11.77 -4.20
N LEU A 231 15.59 10.60 -3.98
CA LEU A 231 15.96 9.71 -2.91
C LEU A 231 17.20 8.93 -3.31
N ALA A 232 18.27 9.06 -2.53
CA ALA A 232 19.50 8.30 -2.70
C ALA A 232 19.54 7.15 -1.70
N LEU A 233 19.58 5.91 -2.19
CA LEU A 233 19.59 4.70 -1.37
C LEU A 233 20.77 3.82 -1.76
N LEU A 234 21.64 3.53 -0.80
CA LEU A 234 22.62 2.46 -0.95
C LEU A 234 21.96 1.15 -0.51
N CYS A 235 21.58 0.30 -1.48
CA CYS A 235 20.72 -0.86 -1.24
C CYS A 235 21.34 -1.93 -0.34
N GLN A 236 22.67 -1.97 -0.23
CA GLN A 236 23.37 -2.77 0.78
C GLN A 236 24.39 -1.87 1.50
N PRO A 237 24.19 -1.52 2.78
CA PRO A 237 23.33 -2.20 3.77
C PRO A 237 21.87 -1.70 3.87
N GLY A 238 21.35 -0.98 2.88
CA GLY A 238 20.00 -0.39 2.93
C GLY A 238 20.00 0.95 3.68
N GLU A 239 20.96 1.80 3.32
CA GLU A 239 21.25 3.10 3.93
C GLU A 239 20.64 4.21 3.08
N LEU A 240 19.73 4.99 3.68
CA LEU A 240 19.23 6.22 3.10
C LEU A 240 20.29 7.31 3.24
N ARG A 241 20.66 7.92 2.12
CA ARG A 241 21.52 9.09 2.06
C ARG A 241 20.68 10.35 2.00
N GLU A 242 21.34 11.50 2.13
CA GLU A 242 20.68 12.79 1.99
C GLU A 242 19.97 12.90 0.63
N SER A 243 18.71 13.36 0.67
CA SER A 243 17.90 13.55 -0.54
C SER A 243 18.39 14.76 -1.34
N LEU A 244 18.49 14.61 -2.65
CA LEU A 244 19.04 15.62 -3.54
C LEU A 244 17.91 16.40 -4.21
N ARG A 245 17.97 17.73 -4.19
CA ARG A 245 17.08 18.53 -5.05
C ARG A 245 17.62 18.50 -6.47
N LEU A 246 16.72 18.28 -7.43
CA LEU A 246 17.06 18.53 -8.83
C LEU A 246 17.36 20.02 -9.02
N PRO A 247 18.40 20.37 -9.80
CA PRO A 247 18.59 21.75 -10.27
C PRO A 247 17.30 22.29 -10.89
N PRO A 248 16.91 23.54 -10.64
CA PRO A 248 15.64 24.09 -11.12
C PRO A 248 15.53 24.15 -12.66
N GLU A 249 16.66 24.04 -13.36
CA GLU A 249 16.74 23.98 -14.82
C GLU A 249 16.51 22.57 -15.39
N LEU A 250 16.47 21.53 -14.54
CA LEU A 250 16.27 20.14 -14.94
C LEU A 250 14.86 19.66 -14.61
N ALA A 251 14.25 18.96 -15.56
CA ALA A 251 12.99 18.25 -15.38
C ALA A 251 13.18 16.80 -15.82
N VAL A 252 12.49 15.88 -15.14
CA VAL A 252 12.58 14.44 -15.40
C VAL A 252 11.22 13.94 -15.88
N TRP A 253 11.22 13.17 -16.95
CA TRP A 253 10.02 12.63 -17.58
C TRP A 253 10.17 11.12 -17.75
N GLY A 254 9.17 10.35 -17.29
CA GLY A 254 9.01 8.95 -17.69
C GLY A 254 8.29 8.88 -19.03
N ILE A 255 8.81 8.07 -19.97
CA ILE A 255 8.26 7.88 -21.33
C ILE A 255 7.70 6.47 -21.45
#